data_AF-A0AAU2E2W5-F1
#
_entry.id   AF-A0AAU2E2W5-F1
#
_cell.length_a   1.000
_cell.length_b   1.000
_cell.length_c   1.000
_cell.angle_alpha   90.00
_cell.angle_beta   90.00
_cell.angle_gamma   90.00
#
_symmetry.space_group_name_H-M   'P 1'
#
loop_
_entity.id
_entity.type
_entity.pdbx_description
1 polymer ?
#
loop_
_entity_poly.entity_id
_entity_poly.type
_entity_poly.pdbx_seq_one_letter_code
_entity_poly.pdbx_strand_id
1 'polypeptide(L)' 'MCPEHGATLASSAERTWCAAPSCLETWPYDRMEAACVEPATHTVEAGDRGRYIVCDGHARAARIHIVGGQVVPGVA' A
#
# COMPACT_ATOMS: atom_id res chain seq x y z
N MET A 1 0.48 -4.25 1.72
CA MET A 1 1.58 -3.31 2.07
C MET A 1 2.20 -3.65 3.42
N CYS A 2 3.52 -3.54 3.54
CA CYS A 2 4.21 -3.46 4.84
C CYS A 2 3.97 -2.06 5.44
N PRO A 3 3.59 -1.93 6.72
CA PRO A 3 3.36 -0.62 7.36
C PRO A 3 4.59 0.30 7.30
N GLU A 4 5.79 -0.27 7.39
CA GLU A 4 7.04 0.49 7.41
C GLU A 4 7.67 0.68 6.02
N HIS A 5 7.58 -0.34 5.16
CA HIS A 5 8.34 -0.41 3.91
C HIS A 5 7.47 -0.27 2.64
N GLY A 6 6.14 -0.24 2.78
CA GLY A 6 5.21 -0.05 1.66
C GLY A 6 5.04 -1.29 0.78
N ALA A 7 5.20 -1.12 -0.54
CA ALA A 7 4.94 -2.14 -1.57
C ALA A 7 6.07 -3.17 -1.70
N THR A 8 6.43 -3.79 -0.59
CA THR A 8 7.55 -4.74 -0.47
C THR A 8 7.08 -6.13 -0.05
N LEU A 9 5.78 -6.42 -0.14
CA LEU A 9 5.27 -7.72 0.27
C LEU A 9 5.66 -8.80 -0.74
N ALA A 10 6.02 -9.97 -0.22
CA ALA A 10 6.10 -11.23 -0.93
C ALA A 10 5.14 -12.23 -0.28
N SER A 11 4.61 -13.16 -1.06
CA SER A 11 3.65 -14.15 -0.57
C SER A 11 4.02 -15.57 -1.01
N SER A 12 3.58 -16.52 -0.22
CA SER A 12 3.35 -17.92 -0.59
C SER A 12 1.88 -18.24 -0.27
N ALA A 13 1.36 -19.36 -0.75
CA ALA A 13 -0.07 -19.69 -0.64
C ALA A 13 -0.68 -19.56 0.78
N GLU A 14 0.14 -19.64 1.83
CA GLU A 14 -0.30 -19.63 3.23
C GLU A 14 0.11 -18.38 4.03
N ARG A 15 1.06 -17.57 3.54
CA ARG A 15 1.59 -16.44 4.30
C ARG A 15 2.11 -15.32 3.42
N THR A 16 2.12 -14.12 3.99
CA THR A 16 2.72 -12.93 3.38
C THR A 16 3.79 -12.37 4.31
N TRP A 17 4.89 -11.85 3.78
CA TRP A 17 5.94 -11.21 4.57
C TRP A 17 6.49 -9.99 3.84
N CYS A 18 7.19 -9.11 4.58
CA CYS A 18 7.95 -8.03 3.97
C CYS A 18 9.29 -8.54 3.41
N ALA A 19 9.58 -8.27 2.14
CA ALA A 19 10.84 -8.64 1.49
C ALA A 19 11.97 -7.62 1.70
N ALA A 20 11.72 -6.52 2.42
CA ALA A 20 12.76 -5.56 2.76
C ALA A 20 13.79 -6.20 3.72
N PRO A 21 15.11 -6.05 3.48
CA PRO A 21 16.12 -6.56 4.39
C PRO A 21 15.88 -6.07 5.81
N SER A 22 16.06 -6.93 6.82
CA SER A 22 15.84 -6.66 8.25
C SER A 22 14.39 -6.44 8.72
N CYS A 23 13.41 -6.40 7.83
CA CYS A 23 12.01 -6.39 8.24
C CYS A 23 11.54 -7.81 8.57
N LEU A 24 11.06 -8.04 9.78
CA LEU A 24 10.61 -9.34 10.25
C LEU A 24 9.08 -9.50 10.22
N GLU A 25 8.36 -8.49 9.72
CA GLU A 25 6.91 -8.55 9.69
C GLU A 25 6.38 -9.61 8.71
N THR A 26 5.53 -10.46 9.27
CA THR A 26 4.89 -11.58 8.60
C THR A 26 3.44 -11.69 9.04
N TRP A 27 2.59 -12.12 8.11
CA TRP A 27 1.16 -12.29 8.31
C TRP A 27 0.76 -13.71 7.91
N PRO A 28 -0.01 -14.43 8.76
CA PRO A 28 -0.45 -15.80 8.48
C PRO A 28 -1.67 -15.84 7.53
N TYR A 29 -1.77 -14.87 6.62
CA TYR A 29 -2.82 -14.74 5.63
C TYR A 29 -2.27 -14.03 4.39
N ASP A 30 -3.01 -14.10 3.28
CA ASP A 30 -2.69 -13.32 2.09
C ASP A 30 -3.02 -11.84 2.31
N ARG A 31 -2.00 -11.05 2.62
CA ARG A 31 -2.09 -9.59 2.79
C ARG A 31 -1.91 -8.85 1.46
N MET A 32 -1.51 -9.54 0.39
CA MET A 32 -1.35 -8.94 -0.93
C MET A 32 -2.72 -8.70 -1.57
N GLU A 33 -3.61 -9.69 -1.49
CA GLU A 33 -4.97 -9.63 -2.05
C GLU A 33 -6.04 -9.14 -1.04
N ALA A 34 -5.74 -9.18 0.27
CA ALA A 34 -6.66 -8.67 1.28
C ALA A 34 -6.76 -7.13 1.25
N ALA A 35 -7.95 -6.63 1.60
CA ALA A 35 -8.16 -5.20 1.82
C ALA A 35 -7.18 -4.65 2.86
N CYS A 36 -6.64 -3.46 2.58
CA CYS A 36 -5.69 -2.83 3.49
C CYS A 36 -6.39 -2.36 4.77
N VAL A 37 -5.92 -2.85 5.90
CA VAL A 37 -6.43 -2.47 7.24
C VAL A 37 -5.67 -1.30 7.87
N GLU A 38 -4.62 -0.79 7.20
CA GLU A 38 -3.87 0.36 7.69
C GLU A 38 -4.71 1.63 7.60
N PRO A 39 -4.59 2.56 8.57
CA PRO A 39 -5.31 3.83 8.53
C PRO A 39 -5.07 4.58 7.22
N ALA A 40 -6.16 5.03 6.60
CA ALA A 40 -6.07 5.92 5.46
C ALA A 40 -5.60 7.30 5.92
N THR A 41 -4.53 7.80 5.29
CA THR A 41 -3.89 9.08 5.64
C THR A 41 -3.68 9.99 4.43
N HIS A 42 -3.92 9.46 3.22
CA HIS A 42 -3.69 10.16 1.97
C HIS A 42 -4.88 9.98 1.03
N THR A 43 -4.99 10.92 0.10
CA THR A 43 -5.93 10.86 -1.00
C THR A 43 -5.15 10.78 -2.31
N VAL A 44 -5.51 9.85 -3.18
CA VAL A 44 -4.95 9.70 -4.52
C VAL A 44 -6.00 10.15 -5.53
N GLU A 45 -5.63 11.09 -6.38
CA GLU A 45 -6.40 11.53 -7.54
C GLU A 45 -5.76 10.90 -8.77
N ALA A 46 -6.40 9.89 -9.35
CA ALA A 46 -5.87 9.14 -10.48
C ALA A 46 -6.66 9.42 -11.75
N GLY A 47 -6.71 10.70 -12.15
CA GLY A 47 -7.35 11.13 -13.41
C GLY A 47 -8.74 10.53 -13.62
N ASP A 48 -8.86 9.72 -14.67
CA ASP A 48 -10.10 9.02 -15.08
C ASP A 48 -10.57 7.93 -14.12
N ARG A 49 -9.69 7.42 -13.25
CA ARG A 49 -10.02 6.42 -12.22
C ARG A 49 -10.60 7.05 -10.95
N GLY A 50 -10.75 8.37 -10.93
CA GLY A 50 -11.35 9.12 -9.82
C GLY A 50 -10.42 9.26 -8.61
N ARG A 51 -11.04 9.47 -7.46
CA ARG A 51 -10.37 9.78 -6.19
C ARG A 51 -10.58 8.66 -5.18
N TYR A 52 -9.51 8.23 -4.51
CA TYR A 52 -9.59 7.19 -3.48
C TYR A 52 -8.63 7.48 -2.32
N ILE A 53 -9.01 7.03 -1.13
CA ILE A 53 -8.23 7.22 0.10
C ILE A 53 -7.37 5.99 0.39
N VAL A 54 -6.14 6.21 0.84
CA VAL A 54 -5.16 5.15 1.04
C VAL A 54 -4.27 5.41 2.25
N CYS A 55 -3.65 4.35 2.76
CA CYS A 55 -2.61 4.47 3.78
C CYS A 55 -1.29 4.99 3.19
N ASP A 56 -0.34 5.35 4.06
CA ASP A 56 0.98 5.88 3.64
C ASP A 56 1.74 4.93 2.70
N GLY A 57 1.74 3.62 2.98
CA GLY A 57 2.40 2.62 2.13
C GLY A 57 1.83 2.58 0.71
N HIS A 58 0.50 2.68 0.58
CA HIS A 58 -0.17 2.76 -0.72
C HIS A 58 0.05 4.12 -1.41
N ALA A 59 0.12 5.22 -0.64
CA ALA A 59 0.45 6.54 -1.17
C ALA A 59 1.86 6.56 -1.80
N ARG A 60 2.84 5.93 -1.15
CA ARG A 60 4.20 5.77 -1.71
C ARG A 60 4.19 4.97 -3.01
N ALA A 61 3.47 3.84 -3.04
CA ALA A 61 3.34 3.02 -4.25
C ALA A 61 2.66 3.79 -5.39
N ALA A 62 1.59 4.53 -5.08
CA ALA A 62 0.84 5.36 -6.00
C ALA A 62 1.73 6.40 -6.69
N ARG A 63 2.59 7.10 -5.95
CA ARG A 63 3.55 8.08 -6.48
C ARG A 63 4.51 7.49 -7.53
N ILE A 64 4.81 6.19 -7.45
CA ILE A 64 5.75 5.50 -8.34
C ILE A 64 5.02 4.95 -9.57
N HIS A 65 3.82 4.38 -9.39
CA HIS A 65 3.18 3.54 -10.40
C HIS A 65 1.98 4.18 -11.12
N ILE A 66 1.42 5.27 -10.60
CA ILE A 66 0.27 5.92 -11.22
C ILE A 66 0.73 7.08 -12.09
N VAL A 67 0.75 6.83 -13.40
CA VAL A 67 1.02 7.86 -14.40
C VAL A 67 -0.13 8.89 -14.39
N GLY A 68 0.23 10.17 -14.25
CA GLY A 68 -0.74 11.28 -14.22
C GLY A 68 -1.55 11.38 -12.92
N GLY A 69 -1.28 10.53 -11.93
CA GLY A 69 -1.91 10.60 -10.62
C GLY A 69 -1.25 11.65 -9.71
N GLN A 70 -2.03 12.22 -8.80
CA GLN A 70 -1.55 13.08 -7.72
C GLN A 70 -1.87 12.45 -6.37
N VAL A 71 -0.94 12.57 -5.41
CA VAL A 71 -1.12 12.07 -4.05
C VAL A 71 -1.05 13.24 -3.09
N VAL A 72 -2.17 13.55 -2.45
CA VAL A 72 -2.30 14.66 -1.51
C VAL A 72 -2.33 14.14 -0.07
N PRO A 73 -1.70 14.85 0.90
CA PRO A 73 -1.82 14.54 2.31
C PRO A 73 -3.25 14.70 2.82
N GLY A 74 -3.68 13.83 3.73
CA GLY A 74 -4.99 13.87 4.35
C GLY A 74 -6.05 13.06 3.62
N VAL A 75 -7.11 12.75 4.35
CA VAL A 75 -8.35 12.17 3.83
C VAL A 75 -9.35 13.32 3.68
N ALA A 76 -9.65 13.66 2.44
CA ALA A 76 -10.56 14.76 2.08
C ALA A 76 -11.97 14.25 1.80
#